data_AF-A0A7X1HQS5-F1
#
_entry.id   AF-A0A7X1HQS5-F1
#
_cell.length_a   1.000
_cell.length_b   1.000
_cell.length_c   1.000
_cell.angle_alpha   90.00
_cell.angle_beta   90.00
_cell.angle_gamma   90.00
#
_symmetry.space_group_name_H-M   'P 1'
#
loop_
_entity.id
_entity.type
_entity.pdbx_description
1 polymer ?
#
loop_
_entity_poly.entity_id
_entity_poly.type
_entity_poly.pdbx_seq_one_letter_code
_entity_poly.pdbx_strand_id
1 'polypeptide(L)'
;MKKNIVITFLLFYTALFCEIHYKVVSPMKFRKVNTTHIEKDKVLGEAILEVYTDNLEEDAGKKIVLKFPEYNLLTNRRRWIKVEKLIMEKEEQEFILDKERVQIKLYGILDRRDLNRGEDIKEIEGEYIGYIPMIISQYKKRGGEEK
;
A
#
# COMPACT_ATOMS: atom_id res chain seq x y z
N MET A 1 -2.06 8.00 49.72
CA MET A 1 -2.92 7.17 48.85
C MET A 1 -3.35 7.87 47.56
N LYS A 2 -3.79 9.14 47.56
CA LYS A 2 -4.23 9.86 46.34
C LYS A 2 -3.15 9.99 45.24
N LYS A 3 -1.87 10.19 45.61
CA LYS A 3 -0.76 10.38 44.66
C LYS A 3 -0.43 9.12 43.84
N ASN A 4 -0.65 7.92 44.41
CA ASN A 4 -0.38 6.66 43.72
C ASN A 4 -1.45 6.35 42.66
N ILE A 5 -2.70 6.79 42.86
CA ILE A 5 -3.79 6.62 41.89
C ILE A 5 -3.54 7.43 40.61
N VAL A 6 -3.01 8.66 40.75
CA VAL A 6 -2.71 9.54 39.63
C VAL A 6 -1.61 8.97 38.72
N ILE A 7 -0.58 8.34 39.31
CA ILE A 7 0.51 7.72 38.56
C ILE A 7 0.02 6.48 37.79
N THR A 8 -0.86 5.67 38.40
CA THR A 8 -1.47 4.53 37.71
C THR A 8 -2.30 4.99 36.51
N PHE A 9 -3.07 6.07 36.64
CA PHE A 9 -3.90 6.59 35.54
C PHE A 9 -3.05 7.13 34.36
N LEU A 10 -1.90 7.75 34.65
CA LEU A 10 -0.96 8.22 33.64
C LEU A 10 -0.28 7.09 32.85
N LEU A 11 -0.04 5.94 33.48
CA LEU A 11 0.56 4.77 32.82
C LEU A 11 -0.42 4.02 31.90
N PHE A 12 -1.73 4.09 32.17
CA PHE A 12 -2.74 3.52 31.26
C PHE A 12 -2.99 4.40 30.02
N TYR A 13 -2.73 5.70 30.10
CA TYR A 13 -3.02 6.63 29.01
C TYR A 13 -2.10 6.45 27.80
N THR A 14 -0.89 5.92 27.98
CA THR A 14 0.07 5.74 26.87
C THR A 14 -0.21 4.49 26.01
N ALA A 15 -1.20 3.67 26.36
CA ALA A 15 -1.49 2.40 25.69
C ALA A 15 -2.62 2.49 24.63
N LEU A 16 -3.18 3.68 24.37
CA LEU A 16 -4.34 3.88 23.49
C LEU A 16 -4.00 4.54 22.15
N PHE A 17 -2.73 4.47 21.73
CA PHE A 17 -2.38 4.86 20.37
C PHE A 17 -2.68 3.67 19.45
N CYS A 18 -3.81 3.73 18.75
CA CYS A 18 -4.13 2.79 17.69
C CYS A 18 -3.28 3.09 16.45
N GLU A 19 -2.62 2.05 15.90
CA GLU A 19 -1.74 2.16 14.75
C GLU A 19 -2.27 1.34 13.56
N ILE A 20 -2.39 1.99 12.40
CA ILE A 20 -2.61 1.28 11.13
C ILE A 20 -1.25 0.95 10.52
N HIS A 21 -1.03 -0.33 10.33
CA HIS A 21 0.17 -0.87 9.71
C HIS A 21 -0.10 -1.30 8.27
N TYR A 22 0.97 -1.38 7.48
CA TYR A 22 0.93 -1.96 6.15
C TYR A 22 2.13 -2.87 5.93
N LYS A 23 1.96 -3.91 5.11
CA LYS A 23 3.05 -4.78 4.66
C LYS A 23 2.87 -5.19 3.20
N VAL A 24 3.98 -5.35 2.49
CA VAL A 24 3.99 -5.97 1.16
C VAL A 24 3.96 -7.49 1.35
N VAL A 25 2.83 -8.12 1.07
CA VAL A 25 2.65 -9.58 1.17
C VAL A 25 3.26 -10.28 -0.03
N SER A 26 3.06 -9.71 -1.22
CA SER A 26 3.66 -10.20 -2.45
C SER A 26 4.39 -9.06 -3.15
N PRO A 27 5.70 -9.19 -3.40
CA PRO A 27 6.45 -8.15 -4.12
C PRO A 27 5.94 -8.01 -5.55
N MET A 28 6.29 -6.89 -6.20
CA MET A 28 5.85 -6.61 -7.56
C MET A 28 6.45 -7.60 -8.55
N LYS A 29 5.62 -8.41 -9.19
CA LYS A 29 6.03 -9.38 -10.21
C LYS A 29 5.61 -8.87 -11.57
N PHE A 30 6.58 -8.58 -12.42
CA PHE A 30 6.33 -8.23 -13.81
C PHE A 30 6.30 -9.53 -14.62
N ARG A 31 5.09 -9.94 -15.02
CA ARG A 31 4.90 -11.04 -15.96
C ARG A 31 4.75 -10.47 -17.36
N LYS A 32 5.21 -11.23 -18.36
CA LYS A 32 5.07 -10.89 -19.76
C LYS A 32 3.58 -10.90 -20.13
N VAL A 33 2.91 -9.78 -19.91
CA VAL A 33 1.49 -9.67 -20.19
C VAL A 33 1.36 -9.48 -21.70
N ASN A 34 1.17 -10.59 -22.43
CA ASN A 34 0.57 -10.55 -23.77
C ASN A 34 -0.87 -10.04 -23.60
N THR A 35 -1.01 -8.74 -23.42
CA THR A 35 -2.31 -8.10 -23.28
C THR A 35 -2.62 -7.43 -24.60
N THR A 36 -3.49 -8.08 -25.35
CA THR A 36 -4.17 -7.54 -26.54
C THR A 36 -4.89 -6.21 -26.29
N HIS A 37 -4.95 -5.73 -25.04
CA HIS A 37 -5.67 -4.53 -24.59
C HIS A 37 -4.82 -3.50 -23.84
N ILE A 38 -3.55 -3.79 -23.56
CA ILE A 38 -2.60 -2.80 -23.02
C ILE A 38 -1.79 -2.32 -24.23
N GLU A 39 -1.52 -1.00 -24.31
CA GLU A 39 -0.68 -0.45 -25.40
C GLU A 39 0.56 -1.35 -25.59
N LYS A 40 0.90 -1.68 -26.84
CA LYS A 40 1.94 -2.69 -27.20
C LYS A 40 3.28 -2.53 -26.46
N ASP A 41 3.54 -1.34 -25.93
CA ASP A 41 4.76 -0.96 -25.25
C ASP A 41 4.63 -0.91 -23.71
N LYS A 42 3.54 -1.35 -23.09
CA LYS A 42 3.40 -1.32 -21.62
C LYS A 42 3.49 -2.71 -20.99
N VAL A 43 4.18 -2.80 -19.86
CA VAL A 43 4.29 -4.01 -19.02
C VAL A 43 3.53 -3.79 -17.72
N LEU A 44 2.70 -4.77 -17.34
CA LEU A 44 1.94 -4.77 -16.10
C LEU A 44 2.66 -5.64 -15.06
N GLY A 45 2.97 -5.07 -13.91
CA GLY A 45 3.39 -5.81 -12.72
C GLY A 45 2.25 -5.92 -11.73
N GLU A 46 2.22 -7.00 -10.95
CA GLU A 46 1.24 -7.21 -9.87
C GLU A 46 1.94 -7.34 -8.52
N ALA A 47 1.42 -6.66 -7.49
CA ALA A 47 1.82 -6.82 -6.09
C ALA A 47 0.58 -6.92 -5.19
N ILE A 48 0.77 -7.46 -3.98
CA ILE A 48 -0.29 -7.54 -2.96
C ILE A 48 0.20 -6.83 -1.71
N LEU A 49 -0.56 -5.85 -1.27
CA LEU A 49 -0.41 -5.18 0.02
C LEU A 49 -1.41 -5.74 1.02
N GLU A 50 -1.04 -5.77 2.29
CA GLU A 50 -1.96 -5.99 3.39
C GLU A 50 -1.90 -4.76 4.30
N VAL A 51 -3.07 -4.14 4.50
CA VAL A 51 -3.29 -3.08 5.49
C VAL A 51 -3.97 -3.73 6.69
N TYR A 52 -3.46 -3.47 7.88
CA TYR A 52 -4.00 -4.06 9.11
C TYR A 52 -3.99 -3.07 10.27
N THR A 53 -4.92 -3.26 11.21
CA THR A 53 -5.03 -2.50 12.45
C THR A 53 -4.72 -3.40 13.64
N ASP A 54 -4.21 -2.81 14.71
CA ASP A 54 -4.04 -3.44 16.01
C ASP A 54 -5.31 -3.40 16.88
N ASN A 55 -6.25 -2.50 16.57
CA ASN A 55 -7.47 -2.29 17.33
C ASN A 55 -8.69 -1.99 16.43
N LEU A 56 -9.35 -3.04 15.97
CA LEU A 56 -10.53 -2.92 15.11
C LEU A 56 -11.70 -2.21 15.80
N GLU A 57 -11.87 -2.34 17.10
CA GLU A 57 -12.98 -1.69 17.83
C GLU A 57 -12.92 -0.16 17.72
N GLU A 58 -11.72 0.40 17.75
CA GLU A 58 -11.51 1.85 17.62
C GLU A 58 -11.46 2.33 16.17
N ASP A 59 -10.92 1.51 15.27
CA ASP A 59 -10.73 1.87 13.87
C ASP A 59 -11.91 1.55 12.95
N ALA A 60 -12.85 0.70 13.39
CA ALA A 60 -14.01 0.32 12.60
C ALA A 60 -14.80 1.55 12.11
N GLY A 61 -15.14 1.54 10.82
CA GLY A 61 -15.89 2.62 10.20
C GLY A 61 -15.05 3.84 9.79
N LYS A 62 -13.75 3.87 10.07
CA LYS A 62 -12.85 4.90 9.54
C LYS A 62 -12.58 4.65 8.05
N LYS A 63 -12.53 5.73 7.29
CA LYS A 63 -12.20 5.70 5.86
C LYS A 63 -10.70 5.78 5.70
N ILE A 64 -10.13 4.80 5.03
CA ILE A 64 -8.72 4.74 4.66
C ILE A 64 -8.59 5.16 3.20
N VAL A 65 -7.67 6.08 2.93
CA VAL A 65 -7.35 6.56 1.59
C VAL A 65 -5.87 6.32 1.33
N LEU A 66 -5.59 5.57 0.27
CA LEU A 66 -4.24 5.22 -0.14
C LEU A 66 -3.83 6.04 -1.36
N LYS A 67 -2.68 6.70 -1.27
CA LYS A 67 -2.10 7.46 -2.39
C LYS A 67 -0.66 7.05 -2.63
N PHE A 68 -0.28 6.98 -3.90
CA PHE A 68 1.09 6.72 -4.32
C PHE A 68 1.71 7.98 -4.92
N PRO A 69 3.04 8.15 -4.81
CA PRO A 69 3.73 9.18 -5.55
C PRO A 69 3.66 8.93 -7.06
N GLU A 70 3.98 9.96 -7.83
CA GLU A 70 3.91 9.93 -9.29
C GLU A 70 4.78 8.84 -9.92
N TYR A 71 5.88 8.45 -9.29
CA TYR A 71 6.71 7.33 -9.75
C TYR A 71 7.30 6.57 -8.57
N ASN A 72 7.65 5.31 -8.80
CA ASN A 72 8.28 4.44 -7.81
C ASN A 72 9.52 3.77 -8.39
N LEU A 73 10.58 3.68 -7.60
CA LEU A 73 11.81 2.98 -8.00
C LEU A 73 11.81 1.59 -7.37
N LEU A 74 11.80 0.56 -8.20
CA LEU A 74 11.86 -0.84 -7.77
C LEU A 74 13.16 -1.49 -8.26
N THR A 75 13.62 -2.54 -7.58
CA THR A 75 14.83 -3.26 -7.98
C THR A 75 14.66 -4.77 -7.86
N ASN A 76 15.27 -5.53 -8.77
CA ASN A 76 15.41 -6.99 -8.63
C ASN A 76 16.82 -7.37 -8.13
N ARG A 77 17.52 -6.43 -7.46
CA ARG A 77 18.95 -6.46 -7.08
C ARG A 77 19.95 -6.41 -8.23
N ARG A 78 19.54 -6.75 -9.45
CA ARG A 78 20.37 -6.65 -10.67
C ARG A 78 20.19 -5.30 -11.35
N ARG A 79 18.95 -4.79 -11.34
CA ARG A 79 18.56 -3.56 -12.04
C ARG A 79 17.51 -2.79 -11.28
N TRP A 80 17.63 -1.46 -11.34
CA TRP A 80 16.60 -0.52 -10.92
C TRP A 80 15.69 -0.17 -12.10
N ILE A 81 14.38 -0.16 -11.83
CA ILE A 81 13.35 0.22 -12.78
C ILE A 81 12.50 1.36 -12.19
N LYS A 82 12.07 2.27 -13.05
CA LYS A 82 11.15 3.34 -12.71
C LYS A 82 9.75 2.92 -13.12
N VAL A 83 8.91 2.60 -12.15
CA VAL A 83 7.47 2.38 -12.35
C VAL A 83 6.79 3.73 -12.45
N GLU A 84 6.22 4.01 -13.62
CA GLU A 84 5.59 5.30 -13.93
C GLU A 84 4.27 5.50 -13.20
N LYS A 85 3.56 4.42 -12.89
CA LYS A 85 2.30 4.53 -12.17
C LYS A 85 2.00 3.26 -11.41
N LEU A 86 1.64 3.42 -10.14
CA LEU A 86 0.96 2.38 -9.37
C LEU A 86 -0.53 2.68 -9.39
N ILE A 87 -1.32 1.71 -9.82
CA ILE A 87 -2.78 1.77 -9.80
C ILE A 87 -3.32 0.66 -8.89
N MET A 88 -4.49 0.93 -8.32
CA MET A 88 -5.31 -0.03 -7.57
C MET A 88 -6.67 -0.11 -8.24
N GLU A 89 -7.47 -1.12 -7.90
CA GLU A 89 -8.89 -1.06 -8.25
C GLU A 89 -9.52 0.18 -7.57
N LYS A 90 -10.46 0.84 -8.24
CA LYS A 90 -11.01 2.12 -7.77
C LYS A 90 -11.67 1.99 -6.39
N GLU A 91 -12.25 0.84 -6.11
CA GLU A 91 -12.87 0.48 -4.83
C GLU A 91 -11.84 0.26 -3.72
N GLU A 92 -10.58 -0.01 -4.07
CA GLU A 92 -9.49 -0.25 -3.12
C GLU A 92 -8.69 1.03 -2.81
N GLN A 93 -8.82 2.09 -3.62
CA GLN A 93 -8.18 3.38 -3.33
C GLN A 93 -8.72 4.04 -2.07
N GLU A 94 -10.00 3.83 -1.82
CA GLU A 94 -10.72 4.37 -0.68
C GLU A 94 -11.66 3.30 -0.13
N PHE A 95 -11.39 2.81 1.07
CA PHE A 95 -12.21 1.77 1.69
C PHE A 95 -12.54 2.12 3.14
N ILE A 96 -13.62 1.54 3.65
CA ILE A 96 -13.97 1.61 5.07
C ILE A 96 -13.32 0.42 5.75
N LEU A 97 -12.59 0.66 6.84
CA LEU A 97 -12.03 -0.42 7.63
C LEU A 97 -13.16 -1.12 8.40
N ASP A 98 -13.47 -2.35 8.01
CA ASP A 98 -14.50 -3.21 8.61
C ASP A 98 -13.91 -4.51 9.19
N LYS A 99 -12.63 -4.78 8.91
CA LYS A 99 -11.90 -6.00 9.27
C LYS A 99 -10.49 -5.64 9.74
N GLU A 100 -9.92 -6.53 10.55
CA GLU A 100 -8.55 -6.37 11.08
C GLU A 100 -7.49 -6.31 9.98
N ARG A 101 -7.73 -7.01 8.87
CA ARG A 101 -6.79 -7.13 7.75
C ARG A 101 -7.52 -7.02 6.42
N VAL A 102 -6.96 -6.22 5.52
CA VAL A 102 -7.47 -6.01 4.16
C VAL A 102 -6.31 -6.21 3.19
N GLN A 103 -6.52 -7.09 2.21
CA GLN A 103 -5.56 -7.29 1.11
C GLN A 103 -5.98 -6.46 -0.09
N ILE A 104 -5.02 -5.76 -0.68
CA ILE A 104 -5.22 -4.82 -1.77
C ILE A 104 -4.27 -5.18 -2.90
N LYS A 105 -4.79 -5.26 -4.12
CA LYS A 105 -3.98 -5.54 -5.31
C LYS A 105 -3.43 -4.24 -5.88
N LEU A 106 -2.15 -4.26 -6.19
CA LEU A 106 -1.47 -3.19 -6.89
C LEU A 106 -1.06 -3.63 -8.28
N TYR A 107 -1.23 -2.73 -9.23
CA TYR A 107 -0.72 -2.88 -10.57
C TYR A 107 0.30 -1.79 -10.88
N GLY A 108 1.52 -2.19 -11.23
CA GLY A 108 2.55 -1.29 -11.72
C GLY A 108 2.54 -1.21 -13.24
N ILE A 109 2.50 0.00 -13.78
CA ILE A 109 2.63 0.25 -15.22
C ILE A 109 4.06 0.71 -15.51
N LEU A 110 4.68 0.05 -16.49
CA LEU A 110 6.01 0.36 -17.01
C LEU A 110 5.96 0.53 -18.52
N ASP A 111 6.76 1.46 -19.06
CA ASP A 111 7.08 1.48 -20.49
C ASP A 111 8.20 0.47 -20.81
N ARG A 112 7.96 -0.37 -21.81
CA ARG A 112 8.88 -1.38 -22.33
C ARG A 112 10.12 -0.75 -22.96
N ARG A 113 10.03 0.48 -23.47
CA ARG A 113 11.16 1.23 -24.01
C ARG A 113 12.19 1.53 -22.93
N ASP A 114 11.74 1.83 -21.72
CA ASP A 114 12.63 2.03 -20.57
C ASP A 114 13.31 0.74 -20.13
N LEU A 115 12.68 -0.41 -20.40
CA LEU A 115 13.22 -1.73 -20.11
C LEU A 115 14.25 -2.18 -21.17
N ASN A 116 14.04 -1.86 -22.44
CA ASN A 116 14.79 -2.43 -23.55
C ASN A 116 15.99 -1.57 -23.98
N ARG A 117 17.07 -1.59 -23.20
CA ARG A 117 18.37 -0.95 -23.54
C ARG A 117 19.35 -1.87 -24.28
N GLY A 118 18.85 -2.96 -24.88
CA GLY A 118 19.66 -3.99 -25.55
C GLY A 118 19.92 -5.25 -24.70
N GLU A 119 19.21 -5.42 -23.59
CA GLU A 119 19.35 -6.54 -22.65
C GLU A 119 18.36 -7.69 -22.96
N ASP A 120 18.69 -8.90 -22.49
CA ASP A 120 17.86 -10.08 -22.68
C ASP A 120 16.57 -9.99 -21.82
N ILE A 121 15.44 -10.43 -22.36
CA ILE A 121 14.11 -10.36 -21.72
C ILE A 121 14.10 -11.07 -20.35
N LYS A 122 14.96 -12.09 -20.19
CA LYS A 122 15.15 -12.83 -18.93
C LYS A 122 15.68 -11.98 -17.77
N GLU A 123 16.30 -10.83 -18.05
CA GLU A 123 16.80 -9.92 -17.01
C GLU A 123 15.72 -8.94 -16.52
N ILE A 124 14.68 -8.75 -17.34
CA ILE A 124 13.51 -7.91 -17.09
C ILE A 124 12.39 -8.71 -16.41
N GLU A 125 12.26 -10.00 -16.71
CA GLU A 125 11.29 -10.89 -16.06
C GLU A 125 11.79 -11.29 -14.66
N GLY A 126 10.97 -11.03 -13.63
CA GLY A 126 11.35 -11.40 -12.26
C GLY A 126 10.52 -10.74 -11.17
N GLU A 127 10.93 -10.99 -9.93
CA GLU A 127 10.37 -10.37 -8.74
C GLU A 127 11.15 -9.10 -8.43
N TYR A 128 10.46 -7.97 -8.45
CA TYR A 128 11.02 -6.68 -8.11
C TYR A 128 10.59 -6.32 -6.69
N ILE A 129 11.60 -6.13 -5.85
CA ILE A 129 11.47 -5.76 -4.46
C ILE A 129 12.03 -4.35 -4.33
N GLY A 130 11.16 -3.41 -3.98
CA GLY A 130 11.55 -2.02 -3.76
C GLY A 130 10.71 -1.41 -2.65
N TYR A 131 11.19 -0.30 -2.11
CA TYR A 131 10.38 0.53 -1.22
C TYR A 131 9.21 1.08 -2.04
N ILE A 132 7.98 0.74 -1.66
CA ILE A 132 6.77 1.31 -2.24
C ILE A 132 6.31 2.41 -1.29
N PRO A 133 6.81 3.66 -1.43
CA PRO A 133 6.34 4.77 -0.64
C PRO A 133 4.84 4.97 -0.86
N MET A 134 4.09 5.07 0.24
CA MET A 134 2.65 5.24 0.22
C MET A 134 2.26 6.30 1.24
N ILE A 135 1.36 7.17 0.84
CA ILE A 135 0.70 8.13 1.73
C ILE A 135 -0.62 7.51 2.16
N ILE A 136 -0.74 7.21 3.45
CA ILE A 136 -1.96 6.69 4.04
C ILE A 136 -2.65 7.85 4.77
N SER A 137 -3.92 8.08 4.44
CA SER A 137 -4.75 9.06 5.13
C SER A 137 -5.95 8.37 5.77
N GLN A 138 -6.19 8.68 7.04
CA GLN A 138 -7.31 8.15 7.81
C GLN A 138 -8.32 9.28 8.07
N TYR A 139 -9.59 9.04 7.78
CA TYR A 139 -10.66 9.99 8.01
C TYR A 139 -11.76 9.36 8.87
N LYS A 140 -12.18 10.07 9.90
CA LYS A 140 -13.36 9.74 10.70
C LYS A 140 -14.50 10.67 10.28
N LYS A 141 -15.73 10.16 10.20
CA LYS A 141 -16.90 11.03 10.00
C LYS A 141 -16.92 12.06 11.12
N ARG A 142 -16.92 13.34 10.77
CA ARG A 142 -17.06 14.44 11.75
C ARG A 142 -18.39 14.20 12.47
N GLY A 143 -18.34 13.98 13.77
CA GLY A 143 -19.53 13.73 14.57
C GLY A 143 -20.54 14.84 14.30
N GLY A 144 -21.74 14.47 13.85
CA GLY A 144 -22.87 15.36 14.02
C GLY A 144 -23.02 15.52 15.53
N GLU A 145 -23.10 16.76 16.00
CA GLU A 145 -23.62 17.04 17.34
C GLU A 145 -24.87 16.17 17.52
N GLU A 146 -24.83 15.31 18.53
CA GLU A 146 -26.03 14.65 19.03
C GLU A 146 -27.07 15.75 19.29
N LYS A 147 -28.16 15.72 18.52
CA LYS A 147 -29.38 16.48 18.81
C LYS A 147 -30.41 15.54 19.40
#